data_AF-A0A5J9USI0-F1
#
_entry.id   AF-A0A5J9USI0-F1
#
_cell.length_a   1.000
_cell.length_b   1.000
_cell.length_c   1.000
_cell.angle_alpha   90.00
_cell.angle_beta   90.00
_cell.angle_gamma   90.00
#
_symmetry.space_group_name_H-M   'P 1'
#
loop_
_entity.id
_entity.type
_entity.pdbx_description
1 polymer ?
#
loop_
_entity_poly.entity_id
_entity_poly.type
_entity_poly.pdbx_seq_one_letter_code
_entity_poly.pdbx_strand_id
1 'polypeptide(L)'
;MIYSASTAPTPHQPSTVAEIMTAESHMKNIKPFNGIDFPLWKEKVQDILKSLELDYVLHKDKPLPPSSDIEEYDEKMHEYQFKLEKWEKDNKFAKRIIKCSISEGIKGEFDDNEDTTASELFFLIELEHKRVSTRFLFTRLTTLRYDGYSGIVKYIRSMYDIAYELRSFGIELSDSFLEHCVETSLVNP
;
A
#
# COMPACT_ATOMS: atom_id res chain seq x y z
N MET A 1 13.98 5.30 58.41
CA MET A 1 13.75 6.09 57.18
C MET A 1 13.77 5.11 56.02
N ILE A 2 12.60 4.78 55.46
CA ILE A 2 12.47 3.87 54.33
C ILE A 2 12.29 4.77 53.11
N TYR A 3 13.27 4.78 52.22
CA TYR A 3 13.17 5.48 50.93
C TYR A 3 12.21 4.70 50.04
N SER A 4 11.02 5.24 49.80
CA SER A 4 10.13 4.77 48.74
C SER A 4 10.69 5.24 47.41
N ALA A 5 11.23 4.31 46.61
CA ALA A 5 11.59 4.56 45.23
C ALA A 5 10.30 4.84 44.44
N SER A 6 10.17 6.07 43.95
CA SER A 6 9.14 6.46 43.00
C SER A 6 9.50 5.87 41.64
N THR A 7 8.83 4.78 41.26
CA THR A 7 8.93 4.21 39.92
C THR A 7 8.32 5.20 38.94
N ALA A 8 9.16 5.80 38.09
CA ALA A 8 8.69 6.60 36.98
C ALA A 8 7.82 5.74 36.04
N PRO A 9 6.74 6.29 35.47
CA PRO A 9 5.88 5.52 34.57
C PRO A 9 6.64 5.20 33.29
N THR A 10 6.64 3.92 32.93
CA THR A 10 7.10 3.42 31.63
C THR A 10 6.38 4.17 30.51
N PRO A 11 7.05 4.52 29.39
CA PRO A 11 6.37 5.11 28.26
C PRO A 11 5.33 4.11 27.77
N HIS A 12 4.06 4.47 27.88
CA HIS A 12 2.97 3.65 27.35
C HIS A 12 3.17 3.52 25.83
N GLN A 13 3.57 2.33 25.37
CA GLN A 13 3.46 2.00 23.95
C GLN A 13 2.00 2.25 23.53
N PRO A 14 1.75 2.94 22.41
CA PRO A 14 0.40 3.15 21.94
C PRO A 14 -0.30 1.79 21.78
N SER A 15 -1.54 1.70 22.28
CA SER A 15 -2.35 0.50 22.15
C SER A 15 -2.50 0.15 20.66
N THR A 16 -2.39 -1.14 20.31
CA THR A 16 -2.64 -1.66 18.96
C THR A 16 -3.95 -1.12 18.36
N VAL A 17 -4.94 -0.82 19.20
CA VAL A 17 -6.21 -0.20 18.78
C VAL A 17 -6.04 1.26 18.35
N ALA A 18 -5.23 2.04 19.05
CA ALA A 18 -4.96 3.44 18.70
C ALA A 18 -4.14 3.55 17.40
N GLU A 19 -3.17 2.64 17.22
CA GLU A 19 -2.42 2.49 15.97
C GLU A 19 -3.34 2.17 14.78
N ILE A 20 -4.27 1.22 14.95
CA ILE A 20 -5.28 0.86 13.94
C ILE A 20 -6.21 2.05 13.64
N MET A 21 -6.74 2.73 14.66
CA MET A 21 -7.64 3.87 14.44
C MET A 21 -6.93 5.04 13.73
N THR A 22 -5.66 5.26 14.02
CA THR A 22 -4.84 6.29 13.36
C THR A 22 -4.58 5.92 11.90
N ALA A 23 -4.19 4.66 11.63
CA ALA A 23 -4.03 4.17 10.26
C ALA A 23 -5.35 4.25 9.47
N GLU A 24 -6.47 3.82 10.04
CA GLU A 24 -7.79 3.92 9.41
C GLU A 24 -8.20 5.37 9.10
N SER A 25 -7.90 6.30 10.02
CA SER A 25 -8.12 7.74 9.81
C SER A 25 -7.30 8.27 8.64
N HIS A 26 -6.00 7.93 8.58
CA HIS A 26 -5.11 8.36 7.50
C HIS A 26 -5.52 7.75 6.16
N MET A 27 -5.92 6.47 6.16
CA MET A 27 -6.34 5.74 4.96
C MET A 27 -7.65 6.25 4.36
N LYS A 28 -8.59 6.77 5.16
CA LYS A 28 -9.82 7.41 4.64
C LYS A 28 -9.56 8.56 3.67
N ASN A 29 -8.38 9.19 3.76
CA ASN A 29 -8.01 10.35 2.94
C ASN A 29 -7.16 9.97 1.72
N ILE A 30 -6.84 8.68 1.54
CA ILE A 30 -6.10 8.19 0.38
C ILE A 30 -7.07 7.59 -0.63
N LYS A 31 -6.99 8.06 -1.87
CA LYS A 31 -7.62 7.38 -3.01
C LYS A 31 -6.86 6.06 -3.24
N PRO A 32 -7.52 4.88 -3.16
CA PRO A 32 -6.83 3.62 -3.36
C PRO A 32 -6.17 3.54 -4.73
N PHE A 33 -4.99 2.91 -4.81
CA PHE A 33 -4.30 2.70 -6.08
C PHE A 33 -5.16 1.84 -7.00
N ASN A 34 -5.55 2.41 -8.13
CA ASN A 34 -6.38 1.75 -9.14
C ASN A 34 -5.73 1.83 -10.53
N GLY A 35 -4.39 1.81 -10.56
CA GLY A 35 -3.59 1.90 -11.77
C GLY A 35 -3.32 3.33 -12.26
N ILE A 36 -3.86 4.35 -11.59
CA ILE A 36 -3.64 5.77 -11.92
C ILE A 36 -2.80 6.43 -10.83
N ASP A 37 -1.92 7.36 -11.22
CA ASP A 37 -1.12 8.21 -10.33
C ASP A 37 -0.24 7.40 -9.36
N PHE A 38 0.43 6.36 -9.86
CA PHE A 38 1.33 5.52 -9.04
C PHE A 38 2.32 6.34 -8.17
N PRO A 39 3.00 7.39 -8.68
CA PRO A 39 3.91 8.20 -7.86
C PRO A 39 3.23 8.84 -6.64
N LEU A 40 2.01 9.36 -6.81
CA LEU A 40 1.25 9.99 -5.73
C LEU A 40 0.77 8.97 -4.71
N TRP A 41 0.32 7.79 -5.16
CA TRP A 41 -0.04 6.71 -4.25
C TRP A 41 1.18 6.27 -3.42
N LYS A 42 2.32 6.07 -4.08
CA LYS A 42 3.57 5.64 -3.43
C LYS A 42 4.00 6.62 -2.35
N GLU A 43 4.01 7.92 -2.67
CA GLU A 43 4.33 9.00 -1.72
C GLU A 43 3.41 8.94 -0.49
N LYS A 44 2.09 8.90 -0.70
CA LYS A 44 1.12 8.88 0.40
C LYS A 44 1.23 7.64 1.30
N VAL A 45 1.49 6.46 0.72
CA VAL A 45 1.69 5.24 1.52
C VAL A 45 2.96 5.35 2.35
N GLN A 46 4.05 5.87 1.77
CA GLN A 46 5.30 6.09 2.50
C GLN A 46 5.12 7.11 3.64
N ASP A 47 4.35 8.18 3.42
CA ASP A 47 4.05 9.16 4.45
C ASP A 47 3.24 8.59 5.60
N ILE A 48 2.24 7.73 5.31
CA ILE A 48 1.52 7.00 6.36
C ILE A 48 2.48 6.12 7.16
N LEU A 49 3.30 5.32 6.49
CA LEU A 49 4.22 4.41 7.16
C LEU A 49 5.21 5.18 8.05
N LYS A 50 5.76 6.31 7.56
CA LYS A 50 6.61 7.20 8.36
C LYS A 50 5.88 7.78 9.57
N SER A 51 4.63 8.24 9.40
CA SER A 51 3.84 8.82 10.49
C SER A 51 3.53 7.82 11.62
N LEU A 52 3.60 6.53 11.31
CA LEU A 52 3.38 5.42 12.24
C LEU A 52 4.69 4.76 12.70
N GLU A 53 5.85 5.32 12.32
CA GLU A 53 7.18 4.74 12.60
C GLU A 53 7.37 3.31 12.05
N LEU A 54 6.70 3.00 10.95
CA LEU A 54 6.74 1.69 10.28
C LEU A 54 7.62 1.68 9.02
N ASP A 55 8.03 2.82 8.50
CA ASP A 55 8.80 2.92 7.25
C ASP A 55 10.13 2.15 7.27
N TYR A 56 10.70 1.98 8.46
CA TYR A 56 11.93 1.21 8.63
C TYR A 56 11.82 -0.25 8.14
N VAL A 57 10.64 -0.87 8.21
CA VAL A 57 10.45 -2.28 7.78
C VAL A 57 10.53 -2.43 6.26
N LEU A 58 10.46 -1.33 5.51
CA LEU A 58 10.68 -1.33 4.06
C LEU A 58 12.18 -1.37 3.70
N HIS A 59 13.06 -1.12 4.67
CA HIS A 59 14.49 -0.90 4.42
C HIS A 59 15.40 -1.75 5.31
N LYS A 60 14.89 -2.30 6.41
CA LYS A 60 15.66 -3.16 7.33
C LYS A 60 15.23 -4.61 7.19
N ASP A 61 16.23 -5.46 6.99
CA ASP A 61 16.05 -6.91 6.97
C ASP A 61 15.53 -7.42 8.32
N LYS A 62 14.88 -8.59 8.25
CA LYS A 62 14.49 -9.35 9.42
C LYS A 62 15.71 -9.59 10.32
N PRO A 63 15.62 -9.35 11.65
CA PRO A 63 16.71 -9.65 12.57
C PRO A 63 17.19 -11.09 12.43
N LEU A 64 18.51 -11.29 12.48
CA LEU A 64 19.14 -12.60 12.45
C LEU A 64 19.55 -13.04 13.86
N PRO A 65 19.47 -14.35 14.18
CA PRO A 65 19.86 -14.85 15.48
C PRO A 65 21.37 -14.63 15.72
N PRO A 66 21.79 -14.40 16.97
CA PRO A 66 23.21 -14.31 17.32
C PRO A 66 23.92 -15.65 17.06
N SER A 67 25.21 -15.59 16.73
CA SER A 67 26.06 -16.79 16.69
C SER A 67 26.16 -17.43 18.09
N SER A 68 26.29 -18.76 18.14
CA SER A 68 26.46 -19.53 19.38
C SER A 68 27.77 -19.24 20.11
N ASP A 69 28.76 -18.69 19.40
CA ASP A 69 30.14 -18.57 19.90
C ASP A 69 30.40 -17.21 20.58
N ILE A 70 29.35 -16.41 20.79
CA ILE A 70 29.47 -15.05 21.29
C ILE A 70 29.38 -15.04 22.82
N GLU A 71 30.28 -14.30 23.48
CA GLU A 71 30.12 -13.94 24.89
C GLU A 71 28.78 -13.22 25.12
N GLU A 72 28.16 -13.49 26.28
CA GLU A 72 26.82 -12.99 26.64
C GLU A 72 25.70 -13.49 25.69
N TYR A 73 25.83 -14.73 25.19
CA TYR A 73 24.84 -15.36 24.30
C TYR A 73 23.40 -15.23 24.81
N ASP A 74 23.15 -15.50 26.09
CA ASP A 74 21.80 -15.45 26.67
C ASP A 74 21.19 -14.04 26.61
N GLU A 75 21.98 -12.99 26.91
CA GLU A 75 21.54 -11.60 26.84
C GLU A 75 21.28 -11.16 25.39
N LYS A 76 22.20 -11.51 24.47
CA LYS A 76 22.03 -11.22 23.04
C LYS A 76 20.86 -11.97 22.42
N MET A 77 20.61 -13.19 22.87
CA MET A 77 19.45 -13.96 22.42
C MET A 77 18.15 -13.32 22.89
N HIS A 78 18.10 -12.84 24.14
CA HIS A 78 16.94 -12.11 24.66
C HIS A 78 16.70 -10.79 23.90
N GLU A 79 17.75 -10.01 23.63
CA GLU A 79 17.66 -8.79 22.82
C GLU A 79 17.19 -9.09 21.38
N TYR A 80 17.72 -10.16 20.77
CA TYR A 80 17.30 -10.65 19.46
C TYR A 80 15.81 -11.00 19.43
N GLN A 81 15.31 -11.75 20.41
CA GLN A 81 13.89 -12.13 20.47
C GLN A 81 12.98 -10.89 20.57
N PHE A 82 13.34 -9.91 21.40
CA PHE A 82 12.59 -8.65 21.51
C PHE A 82 12.57 -7.87 20.19
N LYS A 83 13.72 -7.78 19.50
CA LYS A 83 13.81 -7.13 18.17
C LYS A 83 13.00 -7.87 17.12
N LEU A 84 13.04 -9.20 17.13
CA LEU A 84 12.32 -10.05 16.20
C LEU A 84 10.81 -9.88 16.35
N GLU A 85 10.29 -9.98 17.58
CA GLU A 85 8.85 -9.83 17.85
C GLU A 85 8.34 -8.45 17.42
N LYS A 86 9.10 -7.40 17.74
CA LYS A 86 8.76 -6.03 17.30
C LYS A 86 8.75 -5.92 15.78
N TRP A 87 9.82 -6.39 15.11
CA TRP A 87 9.92 -6.31 13.65
C TRP A 87 8.79 -7.09 12.97
N GLU A 88 8.44 -8.29 13.47
CA GLU A 88 7.34 -9.10 12.90
C GLU A 88 5.97 -8.42 13.06
N LYS A 89 5.70 -7.81 14.22
CA LYS A 89 4.48 -7.02 14.46
C LYS A 89 4.40 -5.85 13.47
N ASP A 90 5.46 -5.06 13.38
CA ASP A 90 5.49 -3.84 12.56
C ASP A 90 5.44 -4.18 11.05
N ASN A 91 6.17 -5.21 10.62
CA ASN A 91 6.14 -5.72 9.25
C ASN A 91 4.73 -6.19 8.85
N LYS A 92 4.05 -6.94 9.72
CA LYS A 92 2.66 -7.38 9.47
C LYS A 92 1.71 -6.19 9.36
N PHE A 93 1.91 -5.15 10.17
CA PHE A 93 1.05 -3.98 10.13
C PHE A 93 1.29 -3.12 8.88
N ALA A 94 2.55 -2.88 8.52
CA ALA A 94 2.92 -2.20 7.28
C ALA A 94 2.37 -2.92 6.05
N LYS A 95 2.49 -4.26 5.98
CA LYS A 95 1.91 -5.09 4.92
C LYS A 95 0.40 -4.85 4.81
N ARG A 96 -0.33 -4.79 5.93
CA ARG A 96 -1.77 -4.52 5.94
C ARG A 96 -2.10 -3.13 5.37
N ILE A 97 -1.35 -2.10 5.74
CA ILE A 97 -1.53 -0.73 5.23
C ILE A 97 -1.33 -0.70 3.71
N ILE A 98 -0.23 -1.28 3.22
CA ILE A 98 0.07 -1.37 1.79
C ILE A 98 -1.09 -2.06 1.05
N LYS A 99 -1.50 -3.26 1.49
CA LYS A 99 -2.59 -4.01 0.86
C LYS A 99 -3.90 -3.22 0.82
N CYS A 100 -4.29 -2.61 1.93
CA CYS A 100 -5.55 -1.88 2.00
C CYS A 100 -5.52 -0.53 1.27
N SER A 101 -4.34 -0.04 0.89
CA SER A 101 -4.19 1.14 0.04
C SER A 101 -4.37 0.86 -1.46
N ILE A 102 -4.54 -0.40 -1.86
CA ILE A 102 -4.71 -0.85 -3.24
C ILE A 102 -6.18 -1.19 -3.49
N SER A 103 -6.70 -0.78 -4.64
CA SER A 103 -8.07 -1.11 -5.07
C SER A 103 -8.23 -2.62 -5.26
N GLU A 104 -9.35 -3.18 -4.79
CA GLU A 104 -9.67 -4.60 -4.91
C GLU A 104 -9.60 -5.12 -6.35
N GLY A 105 -9.88 -4.26 -7.34
CA GLY A 105 -9.81 -4.62 -8.77
C GLY A 105 -8.41 -4.94 -9.31
N ILE A 106 -7.34 -4.57 -8.60
CA ILE A 106 -5.95 -4.91 -8.96
C ILE A 106 -5.16 -5.54 -7.82
N LYS A 107 -5.72 -5.57 -6.61
CA LYS A 107 -5.03 -6.07 -5.41
C LYS A 107 -4.56 -7.51 -5.55
N GLY A 108 -5.35 -8.36 -6.20
CA GLY A 108 -5.02 -9.76 -6.47
C GLY A 108 -3.92 -9.98 -7.53
N GLU A 109 -3.47 -8.93 -8.20
CA GLU A 109 -2.37 -9.03 -9.18
C GLU A 109 -0.99 -8.99 -8.51
N PHE A 110 -0.93 -8.60 -7.25
CA PHE A 110 0.29 -8.57 -6.45
C PHE A 110 0.26 -9.82 -5.57
N ASP A 111 0.91 -10.89 -6.03
CA ASP A 111 0.99 -12.16 -5.30
C ASP A 111 1.79 -11.96 -4.01
N ASP A 112 1.12 -12.08 -2.87
CA ASP A 112 1.72 -11.98 -1.55
C ASP A 112 1.35 -13.21 -0.72
N ASN A 113 2.25 -14.19 -0.67
CA ASN A 113 2.10 -15.33 0.23
C ASN A 113 2.23 -14.87 1.70
N GLU A 114 1.95 -15.77 2.66
CA GLU A 114 2.01 -15.43 4.08
C GLU A 114 3.39 -14.90 4.51
N ASP A 115 4.46 -15.47 3.94
CA ASP A 115 5.85 -15.16 4.24
C ASP A 115 6.35 -13.85 3.61
N THR A 116 5.64 -13.32 2.61
CA THR A 116 6.03 -12.09 1.92
C THR A 116 6.06 -10.93 2.91
N THR A 117 7.22 -10.30 3.05
CA THR A 117 7.43 -9.13 3.89
C THR A 117 6.78 -7.88 3.29
N ALA A 118 6.58 -6.84 4.10
CA ALA A 118 6.11 -5.56 3.62
C ALA A 118 7.06 -4.95 2.58
N SER A 119 8.38 -5.13 2.78
CA SER A 119 9.41 -4.69 1.83
C SER A 119 9.28 -5.39 0.49
N GLU A 120 9.19 -6.72 0.47
CA GLU A 120 9.03 -7.51 -0.75
C GLU A 120 7.73 -7.16 -1.50
N LEU A 121 6.62 -7.00 -0.78
CA LEU A 121 5.35 -6.57 -1.37
C LEU A 121 5.48 -5.17 -1.99
N PHE A 122 6.06 -4.22 -1.27
CA PHE A 122 6.22 -2.85 -1.76
C PHE A 122 7.10 -2.81 -3.01
N PHE A 123 8.19 -3.57 -3.02
CA PHE A 123 9.08 -3.74 -4.17
C PHE A 123 8.37 -4.41 -5.35
N LEU A 124 7.58 -5.47 -5.11
CA LEU A 124 6.79 -6.14 -6.14
C LEU A 124 5.83 -5.16 -6.83
N ILE A 125 5.15 -4.31 -6.05
CA ILE A 125 4.27 -3.29 -6.60
C ILE A 125 5.07 -2.28 -7.44
N GLU A 126 6.21 -1.79 -6.95
CA GLU A 126 7.07 -0.90 -7.73
C GLU A 126 7.54 -1.51 -9.05
N LEU A 127 7.87 -2.79 -9.05
CA LEU A 127 8.30 -3.53 -10.23
C LEU A 127 7.16 -3.72 -11.24
N GLU A 128 5.99 -4.14 -10.76
CA GLU A 128 4.90 -4.65 -11.59
C GLU A 128 3.80 -3.61 -11.89
N HIS A 129 3.80 -2.44 -11.23
CA HIS A 129 2.70 -1.48 -11.34
C HIS A 129 2.38 -1.11 -12.79
N LYS A 130 3.36 -0.91 -13.67
CA LYS A 130 3.11 -0.52 -15.06
C LYS A 130 2.34 -1.59 -15.83
N ARG A 131 2.75 -2.85 -15.69
CA ARG A 131 2.09 -4.00 -16.34
C ARG A 131 0.67 -4.17 -15.81
N VAL A 132 0.52 -4.16 -14.49
CA VAL A 132 -0.79 -4.31 -13.83
C VAL A 132 -1.73 -3.16 -14.19
N SER A 133 -1.24 -1.91 -14.11
CA SER A 133 -2.01 -0.70 -14.43
C SER A 133 -2.44 -0.69 -15.89
N THR A 134 -1.53 -0.95 -16.82
CA THR A 134 -1.87 -0.99 -18.25
C THR A 134 -2.98 -1.99 -18.54
N ARG A 135 -2.87 -3.22 -18.03
CA ARG A 135 -3.88 -4.26 -18.24
C ARG A 135 -5.23 -3.87 -17.63
N PHE A 136 -5.22 -3.41 -16.38
CA PHE A 136 -6.42 -2.99 -15.67
C PHE A 136 -7.10 -1.79 -16.35
N LEU A 137 -6.34 -0.75 -16.70
CA LEU A 137 -6.84 0.45 -17.33
C LEU A 137 -7.39 0.19 -18.74
N PHE A 138 -6.73 -0.66 -19.52
CA PHE A 138 -7.22 -1.04 -20.84
C PHE A 138 -8.55 -1.82 -20.75
N THR A 139 -8.63 -2.76 -19.79
CA THR A 139 -9.86 -3.49 -19.50
C THR A 139 -10.95 -2.53 -19.06
N ARG A 140 -10.64 -1.61 -18.14
CA ARG A 140 -11.58 -0.62 -17.64
C ARG A 140 -12.05 0.31 -18.75
N LEU A 141 -11.17 0.83 -19.62
CA LEU A 141 -11.53 1.73 -20.72
C LEU A 141 -12.55 1.08 -21.68
N THR A 142 -12.39 -0.20 -21.98
CA THR A 142 -13.24 -0.94 -22.94
C THR A 142 -14.53 -1.48 -22.31
N THR A 143 -14.55 -1.68 -20.99
CA THR A 143 -15.69 -2.27 -20.27
C THR A 143 -16.51 -1.27 -19.47
N LEU A 144 -16.01 -0.05 -19.24
CA LEU A 144 -16.77 0.99 -18.53
C LEU A 144 -18.09 1.27 -19.25
N ARG A 145 -19.15 1.49 -18.47
CA ARG A 145 -20.48 1.86 -18.96
C ARG A 145 -20.97 3.06 -18.17
N TYR A 146 -21.70 3.93 -18.85
CA TYR A 146 -22.35 5.06 -18.21
C TYR A 146 -23.51 4.54 -17.35
N ASP A 147 -23.57 5.00 -16.11
CA ASP A 147 -24.57 4.56 -15.13
C ASP A 147 -25.92 5.28 -15.28
N GLY A 148 -26.02 6.29 -16.14
CA GLY A 148 -27.24 7.09 -16.33
C GLY A 148 -27.44 8.19 -15.28
N TYR A 149 -26.71 8.15 -14.17
CA TYR A 149 -26.93 9.04 -13.00
C TYR A 149 -25.74 9.96 -12.72
N SER A 150 -24.51 9.52 -13.00
CA SER A 150 -23.32 10.36 -12.92
C SER A 150 -23.42 11.47 -13.96
N GLY A 151 -22.91 12.68 -13.68
CA GLY A 151 -22.91 13.73 -14.71
C GLY A 151 -22.10 13.28 -15.93
N ILE A 152 -22.70 13.27 -17.13
CA ILE A 152 -22.07 12.77 -18.36
C ILE A 152 -20.69 13.40 -18.64
N VAL A 153 -20.51 14.68 -18.33
CA VAL A 153 -19.21 15.37 -18.47
C VAL A 153 -18.15 14.77 -17.53
N LYS A 154 -18.54 14.46 -16.29
CA LYS A 154 -17.64 13.82 -15.30
C LYS A 154 -17.32 12.39 -15.74
N TYR A 155 -18.30 11.68 -16.27
CA TYR A 155 -18.13 10.34 -16.81
C TYR A 155 -17.13 10.32 -17.98
N ILE A 156 -17.36 11.13 -19.02
CA ILE A 156 -16.46 11.23 -20.17
C ILE A 156 -15.06 11.63 -19.72
N ARG A 157 -14.93 12.64 -18.84
CA ARG A 157 -13.62 13.03 -18.29
C ARG A 157 -12.89 11.85 -17.65
N SER A 158 -13.58 10.99 -16.90
CA SER A 158 -12.95 9.83 -16.30
C SER A 158 -12.42 8.81 -17.32
N MET A 159 -13.04 8.71 -18.51
CA MET A 159 -12.50 7.89 -19.62
C MET A 159 -11.24 8.52 -20.22
N TYR A 160 -11.22 9.84 -20.37
CA TYR A 160 -10.03 10.57 -20.82
C TYR A 160 -8.88 10.49 -19.80
N ASP A 161 -9.17 10.51 -18.49
CA ASP A 161 -8.16 10.30 -17.46
C ASP A 161 -7.51 8.90 -17.59
N ILE A 162 -8.31 7.87 -17.89
CA ILE A 162 -7.79 6.51 -18.15
C ILE A 162 -6.91 6.49 -19.41
N ALA A 163 -7.37 7.11 -20.49
CA ALA A 163 -6.62 7.16 -21.75
C ALA A 163 -5.31 7.96 -21.62
N TYR A 164 -5.33 9.06 -20.87
CA TYR A 164 -4.14 9.83 -20.54
C TYR A 164 -3.11 8.99 -19.79
N GLU A 165 -3.55 8.23 -18.79
CA GLU A 165 -2.66 7.37 -18.02
C GLU A 165 -2.09 6.21 -18.87
N LEU A 166 -2.89 5.61 -19.75
CA LEU A 166 -2.39 4.62 -20.71
C LEU A 166 -1.31 5.21 -21.64
N ARG A 167 -1.51 6.44 -22.13
CA ARG A 167 -0.52 7.14 -22.94
C ARG A 167 0.75 7.46 -22.14
N SER A 168 0.64 7.77 -20.85
CA SER A 168 1.80 7.99 -19.98
C SER A 168 2.67 6.74 -19.81
N PHE A 169 2.09 5.54 -19.96
CA PHE A 169 2.80 4.26 -20.04
C PHE A 169 3.34 3.92 -21.43
N GLY A 170 3.16 4.80 -22.43
CA GLY A 170 3.62 4.59 -23.80
C GLY A 170 2.64 3.78 -24.67
N ILE A 171 1.39 3.60 -24.23
CA ILE A 171 0.35 2.98 -25.06
C ILE A 171 -0.20 4.02 -26.03
N GLU A 172 -0.02 3.78 -27.32
CA GLU A 172 -0.60 4.60 -28.38
C GLU A 172 -2.10 4.30 -28.51
N LEU A 173 -2.93 5.29 -28.18
CA LEU A 173 -4.38 5.25 -28.39
C LEU A 173 -4.73 6.28 -29.46
N SER A 174 -5.43 5.87 -30.52
CA SER A 174 -5.95 6.83 -31.49
C SER A 174 -7.17 7.56 -30.93
N ASP A 175 -7.40 8.78 -31.39
CA ASP A 175 -8.58 9.56 -30.99
C ASP A 175 -9.86 8.86 -31.46
N SER A 176 -9.85 8.25 -32.65
CA SER A 176 -10.96 7.44 -33.17
C SER A 176 -11.28 6.22 -32.29
N PHE A 177 -10.28 5.58 -31.69
CA PHE A 177 -10.52 4.49 -30.75
C PHE A 177 -11.16 5.00 -29.46
N LEU A 178 -10.69 6.14 -28.94
CA LEU A 178 -11.23 6.73 -27.73
C LEU A 178 -12.67 7.22 -27.92
N GLU A 179 -12.96 7.86 -29.06
CA GLU A 179 -14.33 8.22 -29.47
C GLU A 179 -15.23 6.99 -29.51
N HIS A 180 -14.78 5.90 -30.16
CA HIS A 180 -15.53 4.65 -30.21
C HIS A 180 -15.77 4.04 -28.82
N CYS A 181 -14.79 4.08 -27.92
CA CYS A 181 -14.96 3.65 -26.53
C CYS A 181 -16.02 4.49 -25.82
N VAL A 182 -15.97 5.82 -25.96
CA VAL A 182 -16.96 6.72 -25.35
C VAL A 182 -18.36 6.41 -25.88
N GLU A 183 -18.54 6.34 -27.19
CA GLU A 183 -19.82 6.01 -27.84
C GLU A 183 -20.38 4.67 -27.34
N THR A 184 -19.57 3.62 -27.41
CA THR A 184 -19.96 2.26 -26.98
C THR A 184 -20.33 2.21 -25.49
N SER A 185 -19.70 3.06 -24.67
CA SER A 185 -19.95 3.10 -23.24
C SER A 185 -21.21 3.88 -22.84
N LEU A 186 -21.65 4.81 -23.70
CA LEU A 186 -22.89 5.60 -23.53
C LEU A 186 -24.11 4.86 -24.06
N VAL A 187 -23.91 3.94 -25.01
CA VAL A 187 -24.96 3.04 -25.48
C VAL A 187 -25.24 2.03 -24.37
N ASN A 188 -26.34 2.23 -23.65
CA ASN A 188 -26.81 1.28 -22.64
C ASN A 188 -27.10 -0.10 -23.28
N PRO A 189 -26.83 -1.22 -22.58
CA PRO A 189 -27.57 -2.47 -22.81
C PRO A 189 -29.06 -2.33 -22.47
#